data_AF-R5DHC1-F1
#
_entry.id   AF-R5DHC1-F1
#
_cell.length_a   1.000
_cell.length_b   1.000
_cell.length_c   1.000
_cell.angle_alpha   90.00
_cell.angle_beta   90.00
_cell.angle_gamma   90.00
#
_symmetry.space_group_name_H-M   'P 1'
#
loop_
_entity.id
_entity.type
_entity.pdbx_description
1 polymer ?
#
loop_
_entity_poly.entity_id
_entity_poly.type
_entity_poly.pdbx_seq_one_letter_code
_entity_poly.pdbx_strand_id
1 'polypeptide(L)'
;MKQAMQRTMRAGAQGIKVMVSGRLGGAEIARSEWAKEGRIPLQTLRADVDYGFTEADTIMGKIGVKVWIFKGNLMPGEKADQNIKAKSGKEEKGGRRPRRRISSENAEEK
;
A
#
# COMPACT_ATOMS: atom_id res chain seq x y z
N MET A 1 2.80 -14.96 5.67
CA MET A 1 2.59 -15.14 4.22
C MET A 1 1.31 -15.92 3.89
N LYS A 2 1.15 -17.17 4.34
CA LYS A 2 -0.03 -18.01 4.04
C LYS A 2 -1.38 -17.33 4.30
N GLN A 3 -1.54 -16.63 5.43
CA GLN A 3 -2.79 -15.93 5.75
C GLN A 3 -3.14 -14.83 4.74
N ALA A 4 -2.16 -14.04 4.30
CA ALA A 4 -2.36 -12.99 3.31
C ALA A 4 -2.73 -13.57 1.94
N MET A 5 -2.10 -14.70 1.58
CA MET A 5 -2.40 -15.43 0.34
C MET A 5 -3.83 -15.96 0.36
N GLN A 6 -4.22 -16.66 1.43
CA GLN A 6 -5.57 -17.20 1.60
C GLN A 6 -6.64 -16.10 1.59
N ARG A 7 -6.40 -14.97 2.26
CA ARG A 7 -7.33 -13.81 2.23
C ARG A 7 -7.51 -13.27 0.82
N THR A 8 -6.42 -13.16 0.06
CA THR A 8 -6.44 -12.63 -1.31
C THR A 8 -7.14 -13.60 -2.28
N MET A 9 -6.88 -14.90 -2.16
CA MET A 9 -7.57 -15.92 -2.95
C MET A 9 -9.07 -15.97 -2.61
N ARG A 10 -9.44 -15.84 -1.32
CA ARG A 10 -10.86 -15.73 -0.91
C ARG A 10 -11.55 -14.47 -1.42
N ALA A 11 -10.81 -13.38 -1.64
CA ALA A 11 -11.33 -12.16 -2.23
C ALA A 11 -11.57 -12.27 -3.75
N GLY A 12 -11.27 -13.43 -4.37
CA GLY A 12 -11.52 -13.69 -5.78
C GLY A 12 -10.36 -13.35 -6.71
N ALA A 13 -9.16 -13.11 -6.18
CA ALA A 13 -7.97 -12.96 -7.02
C ALA A 13 -7.62 -14.28 -7.72
N GLN A 14 -7.17 -14.20 -8.97
CA GLN A 14 -6.75 -15.36 -9.77
C GLN A 14 -5.34 -15.85 -9.42
N GLY A 15 -4.53 -15.01 -8.77
CA GLY A 15 -3.25 -15.41 -8.21
C GLY A 15 -2.60 -14.35 -7.34
N ILE A 16 -1.71 -14.78 -6.47
CA ILE A 16 -0.92 -13.93 -5.57
C ILE A 16 0.51 -14.46 -5.41
N LYS A 17 1.49 -13.56 -5.50
CA LYS A 17 2.88 -13.82 -5.15
C LYS A 17 3.29 -12.85 -4.08
N VAL A 18 3.85 -13.37 -2.99
CA VAL A 18 4.43 -12.58 -1.91
C VAL A 18 5.90 -12.94 -1.83
N MET A 19 6.75 -11.93 -1.85
CA MET A 19 8.19 -12.05 -1.66
C MET A 19 8.60 -11.17 -0.49
N VAL A 20 9.35 -11.76 0.44
CA VAL A 20 9.87 -11.08 1.62
C VAL A 20 11.37 -11.26 1.62
N SER A 21 12.10 -10.14 1.69
CA SER A 21 13.56 -10.11 1.67
C SER A 21 14.10 -9.38 2.90
N GLY A 22 15.08 -9.97 3.56
CA GLY A 22 15.76 -9.36 4.71
C GLY A 22 16.19 -10.39 5.75
N ARG A 23 16.39 -9.94 6.98
CA ARG A 23 16.76 -10.79 8.13
C ARG A 23 15.52 -11.47 8.72
N LEU A 24 15.01 -12.47 8.00
CA LEU A 24 13.76 -13.15 8.35
C LEU A 24 13.90 -13.88 9.69
N GLY A 25 12.97 -13.62 10.62
CA GLY A 25 12.96 -14.24 11.94
C GLY A 25 14.13 -13.84 12.85
N GLY A 26 14.89 -12.79 12.48
CA GLY A 26 16.06 -12.36 13.24
C GLY A 26 17.35 -13.10 12.93
N ALA A 27 17.38 -13.86 11.83
CA ALA A 27 18.60 -14.50 11.35
C ALA A 27 19.71 -13.46 11.09
N GLU A 28 20.96 -13.86 11.34
CA GLU A 28 22.14 -13.04 11.08
C GLU A 28 22.32 -12.77 9.57
N ILE A 29 22.01 -13.77 8.74
CA ILE A 29 22.13 -13.70 7.29
C ILE A 29 20.77 -13.37 6.66
N ALA A 30 20.75 -12.33 5.81
CA ALA A 30 19.55 -11.97 5.07
C ALA A 30 19.20 -13.01 4.00
N ARG A 31 17.91 -13.33 3.89
CA ARG A 31 17.38 -14.27 2.90
C ARG A 31 16.16 -13.69 2.21
N SER A 32 15.85 -14.23 1.03
CA SER A 32 14.63 -13.90 0.28
C SER A 32 13.76 -15.14 0.20
N GLU A 33 12.60 -15.09 0.83
CA GLU A 33 11.58 -16.13 0.75
C GLU A 33 10.42 -15.63 -0.11
N TRP A 34 9.89 -16.50 -0.96
CA TRP A 34 8.72 -16.19 -1.76
C TRP A 34 7.75 -17.35 -1.74
N ALA A 35 6.47 -17.01 -1.79
CA ALA A 35 5.37 -17.94 -1.92
C ALA A 35 4.45 -17.45 -3.03
N LYS A 36 3.95 -18.38 -3.85
CA LYS A 36 2.99 -18.09 -4.91
C LYS A 36 1.81 -19.04 -4.82
N GLU A 37 0.64 -18.56 -5.17
CA GLU A 37 -0.59 -19.33 -5.27
C GLU A 37 -1.40 -18.82 -6.48
N GLY A 38 -1.99 -19.71 -7.25
CA GLY A 38 -2.68 -19.36 -8.49
C GLY A 38 -1.74 -18.99 -9.65
N ARG A 39 -2.26 -18.26 -10.64
CA ARG A 39 -1.56 -17.88 -11.88
C ARG A 39 -1.10 -16.42 -11.81
N ILE A 40 0.14 -16.15 -12.23
CA ILE A 40 0.68 -14.78 -12.28
C ILE A 40 1.55 -14.61 -13.53
N PRO A 41 0.95 -14.20 -14.65
CA PRO A 41 1.67 -14.07 -15.90
C PRO A 41 2.36 -12.69 -15.99
N LEU A 42 3.62 -12.60 -15.54
CA LEU A 42 4.38 -11.34 -15.53
C LEU A 42 4.81 -10.84 -16.92
N GLN A 43 4.82 -11.71 -17.92
CA GLN A 43 5.20 -11.35 -19.30
C GLN A 43 4.00 -10.89 -20.14
N THR A 44 2.77 -11.12 -19.66
CA THR A 44 1.55 -10.84 -20.42
C THR A 44 1.08 -9.42 -20.14
N LEU A 45 1.26 -8.49 -21.09
CA LEU A 45 0.91 -7.08 -20.90
C LEU A 45 -0.59 -6.81 -20.64
N ARG A 46 -1.47 -7.68 -21.16
CA ARG A 46 -2.93 -7.60 -20.91
C ARG A 46 -3.37 -8.09 -19.54
N ALA A 47 -2.45 -8.68 -18.76
CA ALA A 47 -2.76 -9.19 -17.44
C ALA A 47 -2.81 -8.03 -16.45
N ASP A 48 -3.92 -7.89 -15.73
CA ASP A 48 -4.06 -6.93 -14.65
C ASP A 48 -3.35 -7.46 -13.40
N VAL A 49 -2.13 -6.97 -13.20
CA VAL A 49 -1.27 -7.37 -12.08
C VAL A 49 -0.96 -6.13 -11.24
N ASP A 50 -1.55 -6.09 -10.05
CA ASP A 50 -1.24 -5.08 -9.05
C ASP A 50 0.07 -5.41 -8.36
N TYR A 51 1.00 -4.46 -8.33
CA TYR A 51 2.25 -4.56 -7.61
C TYR A 51 2.30 -3.57 -6.43
N GLY A 52 2.65 -4.07 -5.26
CA GLY A 52 2.88 -3.28 -4.07
C GLY A 52 4.25 -3.58 -3.47
N PHE A 53 4.95 -2.53 -3.05
CA PHE A 53 6.18 -2.64 -2.27
C PHE A 53 6.05 -1.84 -0.97
N THR A 54 6.45 -2.44 0.13
CA THR A 54 6.57 -1.76 1.42
C THR A 54 7.79 -2.26 2.17
N GLU A 55 8.36 -1.40 2.98
CA GLU A 55 9.38 -1.73 3.95
C GLU A 55 8.73 -1.90 5.33
N ALA A 56 9.27 -2.82 6.12
CA ALA A 56 8.92 -2.99 7.53
C ALA A 56 10.18 -2.71 8.36
N ASP A 57 10.08 -1.74 9.26
CA ASP A 57 11.13 -1.43 10.21
C ASP A 57 11.11 -2.47 11.34
N THR A 58 12.24 -3.10 11.57
CA THR A 58 12.43 -4.07 12.66
C THR A 58 13.66 -3.69 13.48
N ILE A 59 13.79 -4.28 14.66
CA ILE A 59 14.91 -4.00 15.58
C ILE A 59 16.28 -4.31 14.93
N MET A 60 16.34 -5.32 14.07
CA MET A 60 17.58 -5.80 13.45
C MET A 60 17.81 -5.25 12.03
N GLY A 61 16.98 -4.31 11.59
CA GLY A 61 17.07 -3.68 10.27
C GLY A 61 15.73 -3.63 9.55
N LYS A 62 15.78 -3.48 8.22
CA LYS A 62 14.57 -3.37 7.39
C LYS A 62 14.25 -4.68 6.68
N ILE A 63 12.97 -5.00 6.59
CA ILE A 63 12.46 -6.12 5.80
C ILE A 63 11.68 -5.55 4.61
N GLY A 64 12.06 -5.93 3.40
CA GLY A 64 11.34 -5.57 2.18
C GLY A 64 10.24 -6.59 1.88
N VAL A 65 9.02 -6.11 1.63
CA VAL A 65 7.87 -6.94 1.23
C VAL A 65 7.39 -6.48 -0.15
N LYS A 66 7.43 -7.40 -1.11
CA LYS A 66 6.93 -7.22 -2.49
C LYS A 66 5.75 -8.14 -2.72
N VAL A 67 4.64 -7.60 -3.21
CA VAL A 67 3.41 -8.36 -3.46
C VAL A 67 2.95 -8.12 -4.89
N TRP A 68 2.54 -9.19 -5.55
CA TRP A 68 1.86 -9.16 -6.84
C TRP A 68 0.49 -9.83 -6.69
N ILE A 69 -0.57 -9.17 -7.15
CA ILE A 69 -1.93 -9.70 -7.15
C ILE A 69 -2.44 -9.69 -8.58
N PHE A 70 -2.79 -10.86 -9.10
CA PHE A 70 -3.40 -11.01 -10.42
C PHE A 70 -4.92 -11.05 -10.29
N LYS A 71 -5.59 -10.04 -10.84
CA LYS A 71 -7.06 -9.92 -10.79
C LYS A 71 -7.73 -10.57 -11.99
N GLY A 72 -7.11 -10.51 -13.16
CA GLY A 72 -7.66 -11.06 -14.40
C GLY A 72 -7.01 -10.45 -15.62
N ASN A 73 -7.54 -10.76 -16.81
CA ASN A 73 -7.13 -10.07 -18.02
C ASN A 73 -8.02 -8.84 -18.22
N LEU A 74 -7.41 -7.71 -18.60
CA LEU A 74 -8.15 -6.52 -19.00
C LEU A 74 -8.85 -6.76 -20.35
N MET A 75 -10.08 -6.27 -20.48
CA MET A 75 -10.75 -6.23 -21.77
C MET A 75 -10.19 -5.10 -22.64
N PRO A 76 -10.27 -5.19 -23.98
CA PRO A 76 -9.80 -4.13 -24.86
C PRO A 76 -10.55 -2.81 -24.57
N GLY A 77 -9.84 -1.81 -24.06
CA GLY A 77 -10.40 -0.50 -23.70
C GLY A 77 -10.46 -0.20 -22.20
N GLU A 78 -10.28 -1.21 -21.34
CA GLU A 78 -10.12 -1.01 -19.91
C GLU A 78 -8.68 -0.59 -19.58
N LYS A 79 -8.54 0.45 -18.75
CA LYS A 79 -7.23 0.86 -18.22
C LYS A 79 -6.91 0.03 -16.99
N ALA A 80 -5.70 -0.52 -16.92
CA ALA A 80 -5.17 -1.11 -15.69
C ALA A 80 -5.29 -0.08 -14.54
N ASP A 81 -5.62 -0.55 -13.34
CA ASP A 81 -5.89 0.30 -12.19
C ASP A 81 -4.85 1.43 -12.05
N GLN A 82 -5.31 2.68 -11.87
CA GLN A 82 -4.48 3.88 -11.83
C GLN A 82 -3.62 4.01 -10.56
N ASN A 83 -3.09 2.92 -10.03
CA ASN A 83 -2.33 2.89 -8.78
C ASN A 83 -0.90 3.45 -8.91
N ILE A 84 -0.65 4.31 -9.90
CA ILE A 84 0.47 5.23 -9.94
C ILE A 84 -0.10 6.62 -9.67
N LYS A 85 -0.25 6.95 -8.38
CA LYS A 85 -0.42 8.31 -7.83
C LYS A 85 -1.03 9.35 -8.79
N ALA A 86 -2.31 9.21 -9.14
CA ALA A 86 -3.14 10.41 -9.28
C ALA A 86 -3.55 10.86 -7.87
N LYS A 87 -2.59 11.40 -7.11
CA LYS A 87 -2.94 12.48 -6.17
C LYS A 87 -3.27 13.71 -7.04
N SER A 88 -4.41 13.68 -7.75
CA SER A 88 -5.07 14.94 -8.09
C SER A 88 -5.59 15.48 -6.76
N GLY A 89 -5.05 16.63 -6.35
CA GLY A 89 -5.36 17.24 -5.07
C GLY A 89 -6.87 17.39 -4.90
N LYS A 90 -7.42 16.73 -3.89
CA LYS A 90 -8.61 17.26 -3.24
C LYS A 90 -8.12 18.34 -2.28
N GLU A 91 -8.04 19.56 -2.80
CA GLU A 91 -8.10 20.77 -1.99
C GLU A 91 -9.32 20.68 -1.08
N GLU A 92 -9.11 20.57 0.23
CA GLU A 92 -10.14 20.91 1.21
C GLU A 92 -10.37 22.43 1.17
N LYS A 93 -11.30 22.84 0.30
CA LYS A 93 -12.00 24.12 0.47
C LYS A 93 -13.01 23.95 1.61
N GLY A 94 -12.77 24.65 2.73
CA GLY A 94 -13.85 25.06 3.63
C GLY A 94 -13.54 24.94 5.13
N GLY A 95 -13.27 26.07 5.78
CA GLY A 95 -13.29 26.16 7.24
C GLY A 95 -12.40 27.26 7.82
N ARG A 96 -12.69 28.53 7.52
CA ARG A 96 -12.13 29.67 8.28
C ARG A 96 -12.52 29.49 9.76
N ARG A 97 -11.58 29.00 10.59
CA ARG A 97 -11.72 29.10 12.05
C ARG A 97 -11.77 30.59 12.42
N PRO A 98 -12.80 31.07 13.13
CA PRO A 98 -12.85 32.47 13.53
C PRO A 98 -11.69 32.78 14.48
N ARG A 99 -10.93 33.81 14.13
CA ARG A 99 -9.83 34.37 14.91
C ARG A 99 -10.42 34.88 16.23
N ARG A 100 -10.11 34.19 17.32
CA ARG A 100 -10.46 34.59 18.69
C ARG A 100 -9.89 35.99 18.93
N ARG A 101 -10.72 37.02 18.82
CA ARG A 101 -10.39 38.39 19.26
C ARG A 101 -10.32 38.31 20.79
N ILE A 102 -9.11 38.41 21.33
CA ILE A 102 -8.94 38.75 22.75
C ILE A 102 -9.21 40.26 22.79
N SER A 103 -10.39 40.64 23.28
CA SER A 103 -10.69 42.03 23.63
C SER A 103 -9.79 42.41 24.79
N SER A 104 -8.93 43.39 24.56
CA SER A 104 -8.27 44.17 25.58
C SER A 104 -9.31 45.06 26.27
N GLU A 105 -10.04 44.49 27.22
CA GLU A 105 -10.90 45.22 28.17
C GLU A 105 -10.66 44.60 29.54
N ASN A 106 -9.70 45.17 30.25
CA ASN A 106 -9.63 45.31 31.71
C ASN A 106 -8.40 46.20 32.00
N ALA A 107 -8.52 47.45 31.57
CA ALA A 107 -7.90 48.58 32.25
C ALA A 107 -9.08 49.29 32.96
N GLU A 108 -8.90 49.59 34.25
CA GLU A 108 -9.94 50.00 35.23
C GLU A 108 -10.71 48.76 35.76
N GLU A 109 -10.68 48.39 37.05
CA GLU A 109 -10.87 49.21 38.24
C GLU A 109 -10.35 48.48 39.51
N LYS A 110 -9.81 49.27 40.46
CA LYS A 110 -9.40 49.01 41.86
C LYS A 110 -8.06 48.35 42.16
#